data_AF-I2C5U4-F1
#
_entry.id   AF-I2C5U4-F1
#
_cell.length_a   1.000
_cell.length_b   1.000
_cell.length_c   1.000
_cell.angle_alpha   90.00
_cell.angle_beta   90.00
_cell.angle_gamma   90.00
#
_symmetry.space_group_name_H-M   'P 1'
#
loop_
_entity.id
_entity.type
_entity.pdbx_description
1 polymer ?
#
loop_
_entity_poly.entity_id
_entity_poly.type
_entity_poly.pdbx_seq_one_letter_code
_entity_poly.pdbx_strand_id
1 'polypeptide(L)'
;MTETKKYVRIKKASVEGAWYADKIGQIFEVVHENSITLLTKSGGHHSVLKEDAEIIVTEKRPAKVGERVLLTAPTNTKGKHRIGDVFTVREFGETGVHVTEDEFMTLWHKEYEVIVNSEVKNEDGTKHEASAEDLCTEPMTEEVKQLRCTVANLIGENERLKASFQEITELADNFYVEDNSVANGIYIIKPDIMQYSNTVYLIQAIAKGVKMKPTITKEQAEAIEELRLRLSDEGILLSYTNDSLTVGDNKSGCLYNLDLLTLATALINGYESEPTPEEKLRDYYEHINRSRDERYVAGDIEAKRHNAGVLTGIRNTLDLLGIEIEGVNA
;
A
#
# COMPACT_ATOMS: atom_id res chain seq x y z
N MET A 1 -3.10 -29.07 3.98
CA MET A 1 -3.58 -27.80 3.41
C MET A 1 -3.32 -27.88 1.92
N THR A 2 -4.35 -27.71 1.09
CA THR A 2 -4.17 -27.66 -0.36
C THR A 2 -3.56 -26.31 -0.74
N GLU A 3 -2.58 -26.30 -1.63
CA GLU A 3 -1.92 -25.09 -2.09
C GLU A 3 -2.91 -24.26 -2.92
N THR A 4 -3.13 -23.00 -2.53
CA THR A 4 -4.00 -22.07 -3.26
C THR A 4 -3.17 -21.23 -4.23
N LYS A 5 -3.77 -20.92 -5.39
CA LYS A 5 -3.17 -20.05 -6.40
C LYS A 5 -4.01 -18.80 -6.60
N LYS A 6 -3.34 -17.68 -6.89
CA LYS A 6 -3.98 -16.42 -7.24
C LYS A 6 -3.78 -16.13 -8.71
N TYR A 7 -4.86 -15.77 -9.38
CA TYR A 7 -4.86 -15.20 -10.72
C TYR A 7 -5.42 -13.79 -10.67
N VAL A 8 -5.06 -12.99 -11.65
CA VAL A 8 -5.63 -11.68 -11.86
C VAL A 8 -6.30 -11.63 -13.23
N ARG A 9 -7.54 -11.17 -13.29
CA ARG A 9 -8.25 -10.84 -14.53
C ARG A 9 -8.22 -9.34 -14.76
N ILE A 10 -7.74 -8.91 -15.92
CA ILE A 10 -7.69 -7.48 -16.27
C ILE A 10 -9.12 -6.97 -16.54
N LYS A 11 -9.55 -5.93 -15.83
CA LYS A 11 -10.87 -5.30 -15.98
C LYS A 11 -10.82 -4.02 -16.78
N LYS A 12 -9.77 -3.23 -16.61
CA LYS A 12 -9.55 -1.96 -17.30
C LYS A 12 -8.06 -1.63 -17.31
N ALA A 13 -7.69 -0.53 -17.94
CA ALA A 13 -6.36 0.07 -17.81
C ALA A 13 -6.53 1.55 -17.53
N SER A 14 -6.25 1.96 -16.28
CA SER A 14 -6.40 3.35 -15.85
C SER A 14 -5.21 4.22 -16.26
N VAL A 15 -4.08 3.59 -16.59
CA VAL A 15 -2.85 4.27 -17.01
C VAL A 15 -2.60 4.06 -18.50
N GLU A 16 -2.40 5.16 -19.23
CA GLU A 16 -2.01 5.13 -20.63
C GLU A 16 -0.62 4.47 -20.80
N GLY A 17 -0.51 3.53 -21.74
CA GLY A 17 0.73 2.78 -21.98
C GLY A 17 0.95 1.57 -21.07
N ALA A 18 -0.01 1.21 -20.21
CA ALA A 18 0.06 -0.03 -19.44
C ALA A 18 0.20 -1.25 -20.37
N TRP A 19 1.11 -2.18 -20.06
CA TRP A 19 1.39 -3.36 -20.90
C TRP A 19 0.17 -4.30 -21.08
N TYR A 20 -0.81 -4.17 -20.18
CA TYR A 20 -2.05 -4.93 -20.16
C TYR A 20 -3.24 -4.17 -20.77
N ALA A 21 -3.03 -2.98 -21.34
CA ALA A 21 -4.11 -2.16 -21.91
C ALA A 21 -4.89 -2.87 -23.03
N ASP A 22 -4.24 -3.73 -23.80
CA ASP A 22 -4.81 -4.57 -24.87
C ASP A 22 -5.21 -5.98 -24.38
N LYS A 23 -5.09 -6.26 -23.08
CA LYS A 23 -5.29 -7.59 -22.47
C LYS A 23 -6.50 -7.65 -21.54
N ILE A 24 -7.44 -6.72 -21.73
CA ILE A 24 -8.71 -6.69 -20.98
C ILE A 24 -9.42 -8.05 -21.12
N GLY A 25 -9.87 -8.60 -19.99
CA GLY A 25 -10.51 -9.91 -19.89
C GLY A 25 -9.55 -11.10 -19.77
N GLN A 26 -8.26 -10.93 -20.07
CA GLN A 26 -7.28 -12.01 -19.93
C GLN A 26 -6.89 -12.22 -18.47
N ILE A 27 -6.50 -13.46 -18.14
CA ILE A 27 -6.02 -13.82 -16.81
C ILE A 27 -4.51 -14.06 -16.78
N PHE A 28 -3.87 -13.71 -15.67
CA PHE A 28 -2.45 -13.97 -15.42
C PHE A 28 -2.24 -14.51 -14.01
N GLU A 29 -1.30 -15.45 -13.86
CA GLU A 29 -0.92 -15.98 -12.54
C GLU A 29 -0.17 -14.90 -11.73
N VAL A 30 -0.55 -14.71 -10.47
CA VAL A 30 0.07 -13.74 -9.55
C VAL A 30 1.21 -14.41 -8.80
N VAL A 31 2.41 -13.84 -8.91
CA VAL A 31 3.64 -14.32 -8.26
C VAL A 31 3.89 -13.57 -6.95
N HIS A 32 3.56 -12.28 -6.92
CA HIS A 32 3.76 -11.43 -5.75
C HIS A 32 2.73 -10.29 -5.73
N GLU A 33 2.40 -9.77 -4.55
CA GLU A 33 1.48 -8.65 -4.39
C GLU A 33 2.02 -7.66 -3.35
N ASN A 34 1.83 -6.36 -3.63
CA ASN A 34 2.04 -5.29 -2.64
C ASN A 34 0.75 -4.48 -2.48
N SER A 35 0.80 -3.33 -1.83
CA SER A 35 -0.39 -2.51 -1.56
C SER A 35 -1.05 -1.95 -2.83
N ILE A 36 -0.30 -1.78 -3.93
CA ILE A 36 -0.76 -1.03 -5.12
C ILE A 36 -0.80 -1.92 -6.37
N THR A 37 0.11 -2.89 -6.47
CA THR A 37 0.37 -3.68 -7.68
C THR A 37 0.40 -5.19 -7.41
N LEU A 38 0.07 -5.94 -8.46
CA LEU A 38 0.16 -7.39 -8.56
C LEU A 38 1.25 -7.72 -9.58
N LEU A 39 2.27 -8.46 -9.17
CA LEU A 39 3.29 -8.97 -10.08
C LEU A 39 2.79 -10.28 -10.69
N THR A 40 2.73 -10.32 -12.02
CA THR A 40 2.11 -11.40 -12.78
C THR A 40 3.10 -12.10 -13.71
N LYS A 41 2.81 -13.37 -14.04
CA LYS A 41 3.60 -14.18 -14.97
C LYS A 41 3.03 -14.11 -16.38
N SER A 42 3.77 -13.51 -17.31
CA SER A 42 3.41 -13.39 -18.73
C SER A 42 4.68 -13.31 -19.60
N GLY A 43 5.26 -14.47 -19.96
CA GLY A 43 6.57 -14.57 -20.63
C GLY A 43 7.79 -14.15 -19.77
N GLY A 44 7.57 -13.23 -18.83
CA GLY A 44 8.43 -12.79 -17.73
C GLY A 44 7.55 -12.29 -16.57
N HIS A 45 8.05 -11.36 -15.75
CA HIS A 45 7.29 -10.76 -14.65
C HIS A 45 6.83 -9.35 -15.01
N HIS A 46 5.53 -9.08 -14.90
CA HIS A 46 4.96 -7.78 -15.23
C HIS A 46 3.95 -7.31 -14.18
N SER A 47 3.97 -6.01 -13.87
CA SER A 47 3.12 -5.42 -12.85
C SER A 47 1.75 -5.02 -13.39
N VAL A 48 0.70 -5.32 -12.64
CA VAL A 48 -0.70 -4.91 -12.91
C VAL A 48 -1.19 -4.10 -11.71
N LEU A 49 -1.86 -2.96 -11.93
CA LEU A 49 -2.47 -2.20 -10.84
C LEU A 49 -3.64 -2.98 -10.22
N LYS A 50 -3.72 -3.01 -8.89
CA LYS A 50 -4.82 -3.71 -8.18
C LYS A 50 -6.20 -3.16 -8.55
N GLU A 51 -6.32 -1.85 -8.77
CA GLU A 51 -7.57 -1.19 -9.17
C GLU A 51 -8.06 -1.56 -10.58
N ASP A 52 -7.15 -2.02 -11.43
CA ASP A 52 -7.43 -2.36 -12.83
C ASP A 52 -7.84 -3.82 -13.00
N ALA A 53 -7.93 -4.56 -11.90
CA ALA A 53 -7.89 -6.00 -11.94
C ALA A 53 -8.78 -6.68 -10.90
N GLU A 54 -9.24 -7.89 -11.21
CA GLU A 54 -9.97 -8.76 -10.30
C GLU A 54 -9.11 -9.94 -9.88
N ILE A 55 -9.00 -10.16 -8.57
CA ILE A 55 -8.24 -11.27 -8.01
C ILE A 55 -9.13 -12.50 -7.92
N ILE A 56 -8.64 -13.63 -8.44
CA ILE A 56 -9.30 -14.93 -8.42
C ILE A 56 -8.38 -15.90 -7.69
N VAL A 57 -8.82 -16.35 -6.52
CA VAL A 57 -8.19 -17.37 -5.70
C VAL A 57 -8.79 -18.72 -6.05
N THR A 58 -7.91 -19.67 -6.29
CA THR A 58 -8.27 -21.01 -6.77
C THR A 58 -7.53 -22.09 -6.00
N GLU A 59 -8.09 -23.29 -6.06
CA GLU A 59 -7.53 -24.50 -5.49
C GLU A 59 -7.55 -25.61 -6.55
N LYS A 60 -6.43 -26.33 -6.71
CA LYS A 60 -6.37 -27.48 -7.61
C LYS A 60 -6.96 -28.72 -6.93
N ARG A 61 -8.27 -28.94 -7.12
CA ARG A 61 -8.99 -30.12 -6.63
C ARG A 61 -10.21 -30.45 -7.48
N PRO A 62 -10.80 -31.66 -7.35
CA PRO A 62 -12.08 -31.97 -7.97
C PRO A 62 -13.17 -30.99 -7.50
N ALA A 63 -13.95 -30.48 -8.44
CA ALA A 63 -15.08 -29.60 -8.14
C ALA A 63 -16.29 -30.39 -7.63
N LYS A 64 -17.22 -29.69 -6.98
CA LYS A 64 -18.55 -30.18 -6.61
C LYS A 64 -19.63 -29.53 -7.47
N VAL A 65 -20.79 -30.18 -7.58
CA VAL A 65 -21.96 -29.59 -8.24
C VAL A 65 -22.30 -28.25 -7.58
N GLY A 66 -22.52 -27.23 -8.39
CA GLY A 66 -22.75 -25.85 -7.97
C GLY A 66 -21.49 -25.02 -7.73
N GLU A 67 -20.28 -25.61 -7.74
CA GLU A 67 -19.05 -24.83 -7.62
C GLU A 67 -18.68 -24.14 -8.94
N ARG A 68 -18.00 -22.99 -8.82
CA ARG A 68 -17.44 -22.27 -9.95
C ARG A 68 -16.01 -22.72 -10.21
N VAL A 69 -15.67 -22.96 -11.46
CA VAL A 69 -14.35 -23.42 -11.89
C VAL A 69 -13.75 -22.47 -12.91
N LEU A 70 -12.45 -22.19 -12.77
CA LEU A 70 -11.66 -21.39 -13.69
C LEU A 70 -10.97 -22.31 -14.71
N LEU A 71 -11.15 -22.03 -16.00
CA LEU A 71 -10.46 -22.75 -17.07
C LEU A 71 -9.01 -22.24 -17.19
N THR A 72 -8.03 -23.07 -16.82
CA THR A 72 -6.61 -22.69 -16.78
C THR A 72 -5.78 -23.31 -17.91
N ALA A 73 -6.18 -24.47 -18.44
CA ALA A 73 -5.43 -25.19 -19.47
C ALA A 73 -6.36 -26.00 -20.39
N PRO A 74 -7.06 -25.36 -21.35
CA PRO A 74 -7.93 -26.06 -22.29
C PRO A 74 -7.11 -26.96 -23.21
N THR A 75 -7.48 -28.24 -23.32
CA THR A 75 -6.83 -29.20 -24.23
C THR A 75 -7.65 -29.47 -25.49
N ASN A 76 -8.93 -29.07 -25.54
CA ASN A 76 -9.78 -29.28 -26.72
C ASN A 76 -10.90 -28.23 -26.87
N THR A 77 -10.58 -26.94 -26.74
CA THR A 77 -11.54 -25.89 -27.10
C THR A 77 -11.39 -25.64 -28.60
N LYS A 78 -12.40 -25.95 -29.42
CA LYS A 78 -12.46 -25.56 -30.85
C LYS A 78 -12.60 -24.03 -30.99
N GLY A 79 -11.78 -23.25 -30.28
CA GLY A 79 -11.82 -21.79 -30.19
C GLY A 79 -12.99 -21.19 -29.41
N LYS A 80 -13.97 -21.99 -28.95
CA LYS A 80 -15.17 -21.50 -28.26
C LYS A 80 -14.87 -20.89 -26.88
N HIS A 81 -13.97 -21.50 -26.12
CA HIS A 81 -13.67 -21.14 -24.73
C HIS A 81 -12.19 -20.79 -24.61
N ARG A 82 -11.89 -19.76 -23.83
CA ARG A 82 -10.56 -19.18 -23.63
C ARG A 82 -10.05 -19.43 -22.22
N ILE A 83 -8.73 -19.43 -22.06
CA ILE A 83 -8.11 -19.44 -20.73
C ILE A 83 -8.62 -18.24 -19.95
N GLY A 84 -9.12 -18.49 -18.73
CA GLY A 84 -9.73 -17.48 -17.89
C GLY A 84 -11.25 -17.48 -17.88
N ASP A 85 -11.92 -18.29 -18.71
CA ASP A 85 -13.37 -18.46 -18.63
C ASP A 85 -13.75 -19.16 -17.32
N VAL A 86 -14.91 -18.78 -16.80
CA VAL A 86 -15.45 -19.31 -15.54
C VAL A 86 -16.74 -20.03 -15.83
N PHE A 87 -16.84 -21.25 -15.32
CA PHE A 87 -17.99 -22.13 -15.53
C PHE A 87 -18.57 -22.58 -14.21
N THR A 88 -19.86 -22.94 -14.22
CA THR A 88 -20.57 -23.49 -13.08
C THR A 88 -20.78 -24.98 -13.29
N VAL A 89 -20.39 -25.80 -12.30
CA VAL A 89 -20.51 -27.25 -12.42
C VAL A 89 -21.96 -27.69 -12.28
N ARG A 90 -22.49 -28.33 -13.32
CA ARG A 90 -23.86 -28.86 -13.36
C ARG A 90 -23.92 -30.27 -12.81
N GLU A 91 -23.05 -31.15 -13.30
CA GLU A 91 -23.06 -32.58 -12.98
C GLU A 91 -21.70 -33.22 -13.27
N PHE A 92 -21.53 -34.46 -12.80
CA PHE A 92 -20.31 -35.23 -12.99
C PHE A 92 -20.47 -36.24 -14.14
N GLY A 93 -19.48 -36.28 -15.02
CA GLY A 93 -19.31 -37.36 -16.00
C GLY A 93 -18.27 -38.37 -15.51
N GLU A 94 -18.09 -39.47 -16.26
CA GLU A 94 -17.11 -40.51 -15.90
C GLU A 94 -15.65 -40.01 -15.86
N THR A 95 -15.32 -38.98 -16.65
CA THR A 95 -13.94 -38.49 -16.82
C THR A 95 -13.74 -37.01 -16.48
N GLY A 96 -14.78 -36.30 -16.04
CA GLY A 96 -14.73 -34.84 -15.86
C GLY A 96 -16.03 -34.25 -15.31
N VAL A 97 -16.15 -32.94 -15.40
CA VAL A 97 -17.35 -32.20 -14.97
C VAL A 97 -18.05 -31.58 -16.17
N HIS A 98 -19.37 -31.62 -16.17
CA HIS A 98 -20.22 -30.92 -17.15
C HIS A 98 -20.62 -29.56 -16.57
N VAL A 99 -20.73 -28.56 -17.44
CA VAL A 99 -20.96 -27.17 -17.05
C VAL A 99 -22.33 -26.69 -17.49
N THR A 100 -22.88 -25.70 -16.79
CA THR A 100 -24.22 -25.15 -17.07
C THR A 100 -24.21 -24.31 -18.35
N GLU A 101 -23.12 -23.60 -18.62
CA GLU A 101 -23.03 -22.62 -19.70
C GLU A 101 -22.88 -23.26 -21.09
N ASP A 102 -22.51 -24.54 -21.17
CA ASP A 102 -22.41 -25.30 -22.44
C ASP A 102 -22.74 -26.77 -22.19
N GLU A 103 -23.92 -27.20 -22.65
CA GLU A 103 -24.45 -28.55 -22.41
C GLU A 103 -23.57 -29.67 -22.98
N PHE A 104 -22.71 -29.38 -23.95
CA PHE A 104 -21.86 -30.35 -24.61
C PHE A 104 -20.40 -30.29 -24.14
N MET A 105 -20.07 -29.38 -23.22
CA MET A 105 -18.72 -29.21 -22.72
C MET A 105 -18.45 -30.13 -21.53
N THR A 106 -17.31 -30.82 -21.59
CA THR A 106 -16.79 -31.62 -20.48
C THR A 106 -15.42 -31.06 -20.11
N LEU A 107 -15.26 -30.61 -18.87
CA LEU A 107 -13.98 -30.13 -18.35
C LEU A 107 -13.27 -31.27 -17.62
N TRP A 108 -12.08 -31.63 -18.09
CA TRP A 108 -11.25 -32.59 -17.38
C TRP A 108 -10.60 -31.95 -16.16
N HIS A 109 -10.36 -32.74 -15.10
CA HIS A 109 -9.78 -32.24 -13.86
C HIS A 109 -8.43 -31.51 -14.05
N LYS A 110 -7.67 -31.86 -15.10
CA LYS A 110 -6.42 -31.17 -15.45
C LYS A 110 -6.64 -29.75 -16.00
N GLU A 111 -7.78 -29.46 -16.61
CA GLU A 111 -8.04 -28.23 -17.36
C GLU A 111 -8.57 -27.08 -16.51
N TYR A 112 -9.11 -27.38 -15.33
CA TYR A 112 -9.74 -26.39 -14.47
C TYR A 112 -9.15 -26.37 -13.05
N GLU A 113 -9.36 -25.24 -12.37
CA GLU A 113 -9.10 -25.06 -10.94
C GLU A 113 -10.40 -24.56 -10.28
N VAL A 114 -10.68 -24.98 -9.04
CA VAL A 114 -11.92 -24.58 -8.34
C VAL A 114 -11.72 -23.19 -7.78
N ILE A 115 -12.66 -22.28 -8.02
CA ILE A 115 -12.63 -20.94 -7.45
C ILE A 115 -13.10 -21.02 -6.01
N VAL A 116 -12.24 -20.60 -5.09
CA VAL A 116 -12.49 -20.59 -3.64
C VAL A 116 -12.66 -19.18 -3.09
N ASN A 117 -12.84 -18.18 -3.98
CA ASN A 117 -13.05 -16.78 -3.60
C ASN A 117 -14.08 -16.65 -2.47
N SER A 118 -13.64 -16.13 -1.33
CA SER A 118 -14.47 -15.77 -0.18
C SER A 118 -15.23 -14.45 -0.38
N GLU A 119 -15.44 -14.01 -1.62
CA GLU A 119 -16.22 -12.82 -1.95
C GLU A 119 -17.38 -13.22 -2.86
N VAL A 120 -18.53 -13.47 -2.22
CA VAL A 120 -19.82 -13.65 -2.89
C VAL A 120 -20.21 -12.31 -3.52
N LYS A 121 -20.40 -12.30 -4.84
CA LYS A 121 -21.16 -11.27 -5.56
C LYS A 121 -22.31 -11.99 -6.25
N ASN A 122 -23.54 -11.67 -5.87
CA ASN A 122 -24.73 -12.08 -6.61
C ASN A 122 -25.22 -10.94 -7.52
N GLU A 123 -26.12 -11.32 -8.43
CA GLU A 123 -26.29 -10.84 -9.80
C GLU A 123 -26.90 -9.44 -10.04
N ASP A 124 -26.96 -8.52 -9.07
CA ASP A 124 -27.51 -7.17 -9.33
C ASP A 124 -26.49 -6.02 -9.33
N GLY A 125 -25.20 -6.32 -9.12
CA GLY A 125 -24.15 -5.30 -9.19
C GLY A 125 -24.18 -4.28 -8.06
N THR A 126 -25.00 -4.46 -7.03
CA THR A 126 -25.00 -3.62 -5.84
C THR A 126 -24.08 -4.22 -4.79
N LYS A 127 -23.09 -3.44 -4.34
CA LYS A 127 -22.25 -3.81 -3.19
C LYS A 127 -23.10 -3.72 -1.94
N HIS A 128 -23.46 -4.85 -1.34
CA HIS A 128 -23.84 -4.86 0.07
C HIS A 128 -22.59 -5.18 0.91
N GLU A 129 -22.17 -4.23 1.72
CA GLU A 129 -21.52 -4.54 2.99
C GLU A 129 -22.53 -5.33 3.83
N ALA A 130 -22.05 -6.33 4.57
CA ALA A 130 -22.89 -7.23 5.36
C ALA A 130 -23.93 -6.44 6.17
N SER A 131 -25.22 -6.65 5.90
CA SER A 131 -26.29 -6.02 6.67
C SER A 131 -26.53 -6.80 7.96
N ALA A 132 -27.09 -6.13 8.96
CA ALA A 132 -27.38 -6.71 10.27
C ALA A 132 -28.40 -7.88 10.21
N GLU A 133 -29.14 -8.06 9.11
CA GLU A 133 -30.13 -9.12 8.95
C GLU A 133 -29.53 -10.51 8.69
N ASP A 134 -28.35 -10.61 8.07
CA ASP A 134 -27.66 -11.89 7.82
C ASP A 134 -27.13 -12.53 9.11
N LEU A 135 -27.21 -11.78 10.20
CA LEU A 135 -26.68 -12.12 11.50
C LEU A 135 -27.73 -12.76 12.43
N CYS A 136 -28.75 -13.47 11.94
CA CYS A 136 -29.83 -13.98 12.80
C CYS A 136 -30.19 -15.48 12.64
N THR A 137 -29.42 -16.28 11.92
CA THR A 137 -29.82 -17.67 11.59
C THR A 137 -29.13 -18.80 12.36
N GLU A 138 -28.27 -18.54 13.34
CA GLU A 138 -27.68 -19.60 14.17
C GLU A 138 -27.71 -19.26 15.67
N PRO A 139 -27.91 -20.25 16.57
CA PRO A 139 -28.06 -20.01 18.00
C PRO A 139 -26.71 -19.61 18.59
N MET A 140 -26.51 -18.31 18.79
CA MET A 140 -25.27 -17.74 19.28
C MET A 140 -25.41 -17.23 20.72
N THR A 141 -24.33 -17.39 21.49
CA THR A 141 -24.20 -16.88 22.86
C THR A 141 -24.35 -15.35 22.91
N GLU A 142 -24.89 -14.81 24.02
CA GLU A 142 -25.21 -13.38 24.18
C GLU A 142 -24.02 -12.44 23.91
N GLU A 143 -22.79 -12.90 24.15
CA GLU A 143 -21.55 -12.17 23.85
C GLU A 143 -21.39 -11.89 22.35
N VAL A 144 -21.73 -12.87 21.49
CA VAL A 144 -21.60 -12.67 20.04
C VAL A 144 -22.76 -11.82 19.50
N LYS A 145 -23.92 -11.83 20.15
CA LYS A 145 -25.03 -10.91 19.85
C LYS A 145 -24.64 -9.46 20.15
N GLN A 146 -23.98 -9.21 21.27
CA GLN A 146 -23.46 -7.87 21.60
C GLN A 146 -22.38 -7.42 20.62
N LEU A 147 -21.42 -8.29 20.29
CA LEU A 147 -20.38 -7.99 19.29
C LEU A 147 -20.99 -7.63 17.93
N ARG A 148 -22.03 -8.35 17.50
CA ARG A 148 -22.75 -8.05 16.25
C ARG A 148 -23.46 -6.71 16.26
N CYS A 149 -24.15 -6.36 17.34
CA CYS A 149 -24.78 -5.04 17.47
C CYS A 149 -23.74 -3.92 17.40
N THR A 150 -22.58 -4.10 18.04
CA THR A 150 -21.48 -3.12 17.96
C THR A 150 -20.93 -3.00 16.55
N VAL A 151 -20.71 -4.11 15.85
CA VAL A 151 -20.25 -4.10 14.46
C VAL A 151 -21.26 -3.43 13.54
N ALA A 152 -22.57 -3.70 13.71
CA ALA A 152 -23.62 -3.05 12.93
C ALA A 152 -23.66 -1.52 13.16
N ASN A 153 -23.47 -1.06 14.39
CA ASN A 153 -23.38 0.36 14.70
C ASN A 153 -22.16 1.02 14.04
N LEU A 154 -21.00 0.37 14.09
CA LEU A 154 -19.77 0.86 13.46
C LEU A 154 -19.88 0.91 11.93
N ILE A 155 -20.56 -0.05 11.32
CA ILE A 155 -20.86 -0.02 9.87
C ILE A 155 -21.73 1.19 9.55
N GLY A 156 -22.81 1.42 10.31
CA GLY A 156 -23.68 2.58 10.13
C GLY A 156 -22.97 3.93 10.33
N GLU A 157 -22.03 4.02 11.27
CA GLU A 157 -21.19 5.22 11.44
C GLU A 157 -20.24 5.43 10.26
N ASN A 158 -19.62 4.37 9.74
CA ASN A 158 -18.76 4.45 8.56
C ASN A 158 -19.53 4.89 7.31
N GLU A 159 -20.75 4.39 7.10
CA GLU A 159 -21.60 4.84 6.00
C GLU A 159 -21.95 6.32 6.11
N ARG A 160 -22.28 6.81 7.32
CA ARG A 160 -22.51 8.24 7.58
C ARG A 160 -21.27 9.09 7.32
N LEU A 161 -20.10 8.64 7.77
CA LEU A 161 -18.82 9.31 7.52
C LEU A 161 -18.53 9.39 6.02
N LYS A 162 -18.75 8.30 5.28
CA LYS A 162 -18.55 8.26 3.83
C LYS A 162 -19.48 9.22 3.09
N ALA A 163 -20.74 9.32 3.50
CA ALA A 163 -21.67 10.30 2.96
C ALA A 163 -21.21 11.74 3.26
N SER A 164 -20.75 12.01 4.49
CA SER A 164 -20.21 13.31 4.86
C SER A 164 -18.94 13.68 4.05
N PHE A 165 -18.06 12.71 3.76
CA PHE A 165 -16.91 12.94 2.88
C PHE A 165 -17.31 13.26 1.44
N GLN A 166 -18.37 12.62 0.93
CA GLN A 166 -18.90 12.91 -0.41
C GLN A 166 -19.46 14.34 -0.47
N GLU A 167 -20.24 14.76 0.54
CA GLU A 167 -20.76 16.13 0.64
C GLU A 167 -19.63 17.17 0.71
N ILE A 168 -18.57 16.89 1.47
CA ILE A 168 -17.39 17.77 1.54
C ILE A 168 -16.69 17.86 0.18
N THR A 169 -16.64 16.75 -0.58
CA THR A 169 -16.03 16.72 -1.92
C THR A 169 -16.84 17.56 -2.92
N GLU A 170 -18.16 17.45 -2.88
CA GLU A 170 -19.05 18.25 -3.72
C GLU A 170 -19.03 19.75 -3.34
N LEU A 171 -18.89 20.07 -2.05
CA LEU A 171 -18.62 21.44 -1.59
C LEU A 171 -17.26 21.95 -2.06
N ALA A 172 -16.23 21.08 -2.07
CA ALA A 172 -14.89 21.40 -2.57
C ALA A 172 -14.90 21.80 -4.05
N ASP A 173 -15.64 21.08 -4.88
CA ASP A 173 -15.77 21.37 -6.31
C ASP A 173 -16.47 22.73 -6.57
N ASN A 174 -17.38 23.14 -5.68
CA ASN A 174 -18.05 24.44 -5.76
C ASN A 174 -17.18 25.64 -5.35
N PHE A 175 -16.01 25.40 -4.74
CA PHE A 175 -15.05 26.44 -4.32
C PHE A 175 -14.12 26.90 -5.45
N TYR A 176 -14.06 26.17 -6.57
CA TYR A 176 -13.21 26.50 -7.71
C TYR A 176 -14.03 27.10 -8.86
N VAL A 177 -13.49 28.15 -9.51
CA VAL A 177 -13.98 28.64 -10.80
C VAL A 177 -12.92 28.29 -11.83
N GLU A 178 -13.29 27.56 -12.89
CA GLU A 178 -12.44 27.43 -14.07
C GLU A 178 -12.33 28.78 -14.76
N ASP A 179 -11.18 29.44 -14.62
CA ASP A 179 -10.83 30.57 -15.48
C ASP A 179 -10.19 30.01 -16.76
N ASN A 180 -11.00 29.88 -17.81
CA ASN A 180 -10.57 29.38 -19.13
C ASN A 180 -9.64 30.35 -19.89
N SER A 181 -9.13 31.41 -19.24
CA SER A 181 -8.28 32.42 -19.89
C SER A 181 -6.77 32.16 -19.82
N VAL A 182 -6.28 31.12 -19.12
CA VAL A 182 -4.84 30.84 -19.05
C VAL A 182 -4.55 29.35 -19.24
N ALA A 183 -3.85 29.01 -20.32
CA ALA A 183 -3.51 27.66 -20.76
C ALA A 183 -2.53 26.87 -19.85
N ASN A 184 -2.48 27.17 -18.54
CA ASN A 184 -1.52 26.61 -17.59
C ASN A 184 -2.15 26.20 -16.24
N GLY A 185 -3.41 25.76 -16.20
CA GLY A 185 -3.95 24.99 -15.07
C GLY A 185 -3.84 25.66 -13.69
N ILE A 186 -4.05 26.97 -13.61
CA ILE A 186 -4.08 27.70 -12.33
C ILE A 186 -5.54 27.85 -11.90
N TYR A 187 -5.92 27.17 -10.83
CA TYR A 187 -7.23 27.30 -10.19
C TYR A 187 -7.31 28.58 -9.37
N ILE A 188 -8.29 29.46 -9.66
CA ILE A 188 -8.52 30.69 -8.90
C ILE A 188 -9.57 30.44 -7.81
N ILE A 189 -9.16 30.57 -6.55
CA ILE A 189 -10.06 30.48 -5.39
C ILE A 189 -10.93 31.73 -5.34
N LYS A 190 -12.26 31.57 -5.20
CA LYS A 190 -13.16 32.73 -5.01
C LYS A 190 -12.71 33.58 -3.80
N PRO A 191 -12.66 34.92 -3.92
CA PRO A 191 -12.11 35.81 -2.88
C PRO A 191 -12.75 35.62 -1.50
N ASP A 192 -14.03 35.26 -1.47
CA ASP A 192 -14.84 35.18 -0.24
C ASP A 192 -14.55 33.91 0.60
N ILE A 193 -13.67 33.02 0.12
CA ILE A 193 -13.39 31.69 0.72
C ILE A 193 -11.93 31.57 1.20
N MET A 194 -11.13 32.63 1.09
CA MET A 194 -9.70 32.63 1.50
C MET A 194 -9.44 32.18 2.95
N GLN A 195 -10.45 32.26 3.84
CA GLN A 195 -10.33 31.75 5.22
C GLN A 195 -10.35 30.21 5.35
N TYR A 196 -10.87 29.48 4.35
CA TYR A 196 -10.99 28.02 4.38
C TYR A 196 -9.91 27.29 3.56
N SER A 197 -9.11 28.03 2.79
CA SER A 197 -8.06 27.50 1.91
C SER A 197 -7.07 26.62 2.68
N ASN A 198 -6.62 27.04 3.86
CA ASN A 198 -5.65 26.27 4.65
C ASN A 198 -6.25 24.96 5.16
N THR A 199 -7.52 24.95 5.56
CA THR A 199 -8.20 23.76 6.09
C THR A 199 -8.46 22.73 4.98
N VAL A 200 -8.88 23.16 3.79
CA VAL A 200 -9.11 22.28 2.65
C VAL A 200 -7.79 21.69 2.12
N TYR A 201 -6.71 22.49 2.07
CA TYR A 201 -5.38 21.99 1.73
C TYR A 201 -4.85 20.98 2.75
N LEU A 202 -5.08 21.23 4.05
CA LEU A 202 -4.72 20.30 5.12
C LEU A 202 -5.49 18.98 4.97
N ILE A 203 -6.80 19.04 4.70
CA ILE A 203 -7.64 17.85 4.51
C ILE A 203 -7.22 17.07 3.27
N GLN A 204 -6.91 17.72 2.14
CA GLN A 204 -6.40 17.05 0.94
C GLN A 204 -4.99 16.45 1.14
N ALA A 205 -4.12 17.11 1.90
CA ALA A 205 -2.79 16.59 2.22
C ALA A 205 -2.85 15.44 3.23
N ILE A 206 -3.76 15.48 4.21
CA ILE A 206 -4.03 14.37 5.13
C ILE A 206 -4.65 13.19 4.37
N ALA A 207 -5.57 13.44 3.44
CA ALA A 207 -6.20 12.41 2.61
C ALA A 207 -5.23 11.77 1.59
N LYS A 208 -4.32 12.54 0.99
CA LYS A 208 -3.24 12.03 0.12
C LYS A 208 -2.05 11.45 0.90
N GLY A 209 -1.87 11.86 2.15
CA GLY A 209 -0.70 11.60 3.00
C GLY A 209 -0.87 10.48 4.01
N VAL A 210 -1.74 9.50 3.75
CA VAL A 210 -1.79 8.28 4.56
C VAL A 210 -0.51 7.48 4.30
N LYS A 211 0.51 7.74 5.15
CA LYS A 211 1.81 7.06 5.36
C LYS A 211 3.10 7.72 4.84
N MET A 212 3.11 8.97 4.36
CA MET A 212 4.41 9.59 4.07
C MET A 212 4.99 10.21 5.35
N LYS A 213 6.09 9.63 5.85
CA LYS A 213 6.91 10.23 6.90
C LYS A 213 7.91 11.17 6.24
N PRO A 214 7.90 12.47 6.53
CA PRO A 214 8.91 13.38 5.99
C PRO A 214 10.28 13.02 6.55
N THR A 215 11.31 13.17 5.72
CA THR A 215 12.70 13.14 6.17
C THR A 215 13.05 14.51 6.73
N ILE A 216 13.49 14.57 7.98
CA ILE A 216 13.91 15.80 8.67
C ILE A 216 15.32 15.65 9.22
N THR A 217 15.98 16.77 9.55
CA THR A 217 17.31 16.72 10.15
C THR A 217 17.24 16.24 11.60
N LYS A 218 18.35 15.72 12.13
CA LYS A 218 18.43 15.31 13.54
C LYS A 218 18.21 16.47 14.51
N GLU A 219 18.72 17.67 14.18
CA GLU A 219 18.46 18.88 14.96
C GLU A 219 16.96 19.22 15.01
N GLN A 220 16.23 19.06 13.89
CA GLN A 220 14.79 19.26 13.84
C GLN A 220 14.03 18.18 14.62
N ALA A 221 14.46 16.93 14.52
CA ALA A 221 13.91 15.83 15.32
C ALA A 221 14.08 16.08 16.83
N GLU A 222 15.29 16.44 17.25
CA GLU A 222 15.59 16.77 18.65
C GLU A 222 14.78 17.98 19.15
N ALA A 223 14.65 19.03 18.33
CA ALA A 223 13.81 20.18 18.67
C ALA A 223 12.32 19.79 18.80
N ILE A 224 11.80 18.91 17.94
CA ILE A 224 10.43 18.39 18.07
C ILE A 224 10.26 17.63 19.38
N GLU A 225 11.17 16.72 19.71
CA GLU A 225 11.09 15.94 20.95
C GLU A 225 11.24 16.82 22.21
N GLU A 226 12.11 17.84 22.17
CA GLU A 226 12.25 18.81 23.27
C GLU A 226 10.97 19.63 23.46
N LEU A 227 10.33 20.07 22.38
CA LEU A 227 9.06 20.78 22.45
C LEU A 227 7.92 19.88 22.94
N ARG A 228 7.92 18.60 22.58
CA ARG A 228 6.94 17.60 23.05
C ARG A 228 6.98 17.37 24.56
N LEU A 229 8.08 17.69 25.24
CA LEU A 229 8.13 17.68 26.70
C LEU A 229 7.27 18.78 27.34
N ARG A 230 6.93 19.83 26.60
CA ARG A 230 6.29 21.05 27.11
C ARG A 230 4.95 21.39 26.45
N LEU A 231 4.75 20.97 25.21
CA LEU A 231 3.61 21.31 24.36
C LEU A 231 3.05 20.05 23.72
N SER A 232 1.75 20.05 23.41
CA SER A 232 1.17 19.05 22.51
C SER A 232 1.55 19.35 21.06
N ASP A 233 1.41 18.38 20.16
CA ASP A 233 1.69 18.54 18.73
C ASP A 233 0.86 19.68 18.11
N GLU A 234 -0.40 19.87 18.54
CA GLU A 234 -1.22 21.03 18.16
C GLU A 234 -0.66 22.35 18.72
N GLY A 235 -0.15 22.33 19.95
CA GLY A 235 0.50 23.48 20.58
C GLY A 235 1.80 23.88 19.89
N ILE A 236 2.56 22.91 19.36
CA ILE A 236 3.77 23.14 18.57
C ILE A 236 3.41 23.84 17.26
N LEU A 237 2.39 23.37 16.56
CA LEU A 237 1.90 24.00 15.32
C LEU A 237 1.39 25.42 15.57
N LEU A 238 0.64 25.64 16.65
CA LEU A 238 0.14 26.96 17.00
C LEU A 238 1.31 27.94 17.27
N SER A 239 2.31 27.50 18.05
CA SER A 239 3.52 28.29 18.32
C SER A 239 4.35 28.55 17.05
N TYR A 240 4.43 27.59 16.13
CA TYR A 240 5.07 27.76 14.83
C TYR A 240 4.38 28.85 14.02
N THR A 241 3.05 28.81 13.91
CA THR A 241 2.28 29.80 13.14
C THR A 241 2.29 31.20 13.74
N ASN A 242 2.42 31.31 15.06
CA ASN A 242 2.47 32.58 15.78
C ASN A 242 3.90 33.14 15.95
N ASP A 243 4.90 32.55 15.27
CA ASP A 243 6.32 32.92 15.36
C ASP A 243 6.84 32.95 16.81
N SER A 244 6.36 32.03 17.65
CA SER A 244 6.61 32.01 19.09
C SER A 244 7.44 30.80 19.55
N LEU A 245 7.95 29.97 18.64
CA LEU A 245 8.76 28.80 19.01
C LEU A 245 10.09 29.16 19.68
N THR A 246 10.62 30.34 19.37
CA THR A 246 11.91 30.82 19.89
C THR A 246 11.79 31.61 21.19
N VAL A 247 10.58 31.81 21.71
CA VAL A 247 10.34 32.59 22.94
C VAL A 247 10.76 31.76 24.15
N GLY A 248 12.06 31.86 24.48
CA GLY A 248 12.70 31.22 25.62
C GLY A 248 13.66 30.07 25.31
N ASP A 249 13.79 29.66 24.03
CA ASP A 249 14.74 28.64 23.60
C ASP A 249 15.16 28.86 22.13
N ASN A 250 16.47 29.02 21.88
CA ASN A 250 17.01 29.25 20.54
C ASN A 250 17.15 27.97 19.71
N LYS A 251 17.05 26.77 20.32
CA LYS A 251 17.25 25.49 19.61
C LYS A 251 16.07 25.15 18.68
N SER A 252 14.86 25.55 19.07
CA SER A 252 13.64 25.34 18.30
C SER A 252 13.56 26.17 17.01
N GLY A 253 14.51 27.09 16.79
CA GLY A 253 14.57 27.91 15.57
C GLY A 253 14.83 27.12 14.29
N CYS A 254 15.46 25.94 14.39
CA CYS A 254 15.72 25.06 13.23
C CYS A 254 14.44 24.55 12.56
N LEU A 255 13.30 24.58 13.27
CA LEU A 255 12.00 24.18 12.75
C LEU A 255 11.45 25.17 11.72
N TYR A 256 11.80 26.46 11.79
CA TYR A 256 11.38 27.46 10.79
C TYR A 256 11.95 27.20 9.39
N ASN A 257 12.92 26.30 9.26
CA ASN A 257 13.41 25.85 7.95
C ASN A 257 12.52 24.78 7.32
N LEU A 258 11.59 24.18 8.07
CA LEU A 258 10.54 23.31 7.54
C LEU A 258 9.37 24.17 7.10
N ASP A 259 8.71 23.82 6.00
CA ASP A 259 7.40 24.38 5.72
C ASP A 259 6.34 23.82 6.70
N LEU A 260 5.26 24.58 6.90
CA LEU A 260 4.19 24.23 7.84
C LEU A 260 3.61 22.84 7.59
N LEU A 261 3.51 22.42 6.32
CA LEU A 261 2.91 21.15 5.96
C LEU A 261 3.86 19.99 6.30
N THR A 262 5.16 20.14 6.05
CA THR A 262 6.17 19.17 6.45
C THR A 262 6.23 19.01 7.97
N LEU A 263 6.17 20.11 8.73
CA LEU A 263 6.12 20.03 10.20
C LEU A 263 4.83 19.34 10.69
N ALA A 264 3.67 19.72 10.17
CA ALA A 264 2.40 19.08 10.52
C ALA A 264 2.40 17.58 10.19
N THR A 265 2.96 17.21 9.04
CA THR A 265 3.07 15.81 8.63
C THR A 265 4.04 15.04 9.54
N ALA A 266 5.17 15.65 9.92
CA ALA A 266 6.14 15.05 10.85
C ALA A 266 5.54 14.79 12.23
N LEU A 267 4.69 15.69 12.73
CA LEU A 267 4.02 15.54 14.02
C LEU A 267 2.94 14.46 13.96
N ILE A 268 2.08 14.48 12.93
CA ILE A 268 0.93 13.57 12.80
C ILE A 268 1.35 12.14 12.41
N ASN A 269 2.21 12.00 11.40
CA ASN A 269 2.58 10.70 10.82
C ASN A 269 3.92 10.15 11.34
N GLY A 270 4.68 10.95 12.10
CA GLY A 270 6.08 10.70 12.43
C GLY A 270 7.04 11.09 11.30
N TYR A 271 8.34 11.01 11.55
CA TYR A 271 9.40 11.43 10.63
C TYR A 271 10.53 10.39 10.54
N GLU A 272 11.39 10.52 9.52
CA GLU A 272 12.66 9.80 9.39
C GLU A 272 13.81 10.80 9.55
N SER A 273 14.77 10.54 10.44
CA SER A 273 15.93 11.43 10.60
C SER A 273 17.00 11.12 9.56
N GLU A 274 17.55 12.14 8.89
CA GLU A 274 18.74 11.94 8.05
C GLU A 274 19.90 11.37 8.89
N PRO A 275 20.57 10.29 8.44
CA PRO A 275 21.70 9.73 9.17
C PRO A 275 22.87 10.72 9.17
N THR A 276 23.49 10.90 10.34
CA THR A 276 24.62 11.83 10.48
C THR A 276 25.83 11.36 9.66
N PRO A 277 26.80 12.23 9.33
CA PRO A 277 28.05 11.81 8.69
C PRO A 277 28.76 10.67 9.45
N GLU A 278 28.70 10.69 10.78
CA GLU A 278 29.26 9.67 11.67
C GLU A 278 28.49 8.34 11.58
N GLU A 279 27.16 8.38 11.53
CA GLU A 279 26.31 7.20 11.35
C GLU A 279 26.53 6.57 9.96
N LYS A 280 26.60 7.39 8.91
CA LYS A 280 26.97 6.94 7.55
C LYS A 280 28.36 6.29 7.53
N LEU A 281 29.32 6.88 8.25
CA LEU A 281 30.67 6.33 8.34
C LEU A 281 30.70 5.02 9.12
N ARG A 282 29.94 4.90 10.21
CA ARG A 282 29.76 3.67 10.97
C ARG A 282 29.16 2.56 10.11
N ASP A 283 28.10 2.84 9.37
CA ASP A 283 27.45 1.86 8.50
C ASP A 283 28.41 1.38 7.39
N TYR A 284 29.15 2.31 6.79
CA TYR A 284 30.20 1.96 5.82
C TYR A 284 31.30 1.11 6.46
N TYR A 285 31.75 1.48 7.65
CA TYR A 285 32.77 0.75 8.40
C TYR A 285 32.33 -0.70 8.72
N GLU A 286 31.11 -0.87 9.21
CA GLU A 286 30.53 -2.19 9.50
C GLU A 286 30.38 -3.05 8.24
N HIS A 287 29.96 -2.46 7.14
CA HIS A 287 29.86 -3.16 5.85
C HIS A 287 31.22 -3.73 5.41
N ILE A 288 32.28 -2.92 5.47
CA ILE A 288 33.64 -3.36 5.12
C ILE A 288 34.14 -4.42 6.10
N ASN A 289 33.82 -4.29 7.39
CA ASN A 289 34.19 -5.26 8.42
C ASN A 289 33.54 -6.64 8.16
N ARG A 290 32.23 -6.66 7.86
CA ARG A 290 31.51 -7.88 7.47
C ARG A 290 32.08 -8.50 6.20
N SER A 291 32.29 -7.69 5.16
CA SER A 291 32.87 -8.16 3.89
C SER A 291 34.27 -8.73 4.06
N ARG A 292 35.09 -8.16 4.96
CA ARG A 292 36.42 -8.70 5.30
C ARG A 292 36.30 -10.12 5.88
N ASP A 293 35.35 -10.35 6.78
CA ASP A 293 35.16 -11.63 7.44
C ASP A 293 34.63 -12.69 6.47
N GLU A 294 33.69 -12.33 5.59
CA GLU A 294 33.21 -13.19 4.50
C GLU A 294 34.34 -13.59 3.54
N ARG A 295 35.18 -12.64 3.14
CA ARG A 295 36.34 -12.90 2.26
C ARG A 295 37.39 -13.79 2.90
N TYR A 296 37.58 -13.68 4.22
CA TYR A 296 38.45 -14.58 4.96
C TYR A 296 37.96 -16.02 4.90
N VAL A 297 36.66 -16.24 5.10
CA VAL A 297 36.03 -17.56 4.99
C VAL A 297 36.14 -18.12 3.56
N ALA A 298 36.04 -17.26 2.54
CA ALA A 298 36.17 -17.64 1.14
C ALA A 298 37.62 -17.92 0.68
N GLY A 299 38.63 -17.70 1.54
CA GLY A 299 40.04 -17.89 1.19
C GLY A 299 40.65 -16.78 0.32
N ASP A 300 39.95 -15.66 0.15
CA ASP A 300 40.44 -14.50 -0.61
C ASP A 300 41.30 -13.59 0.28
N ILE A 301 42.59 -13.95 0.37
CA ILE A 301 43.56 -13.31 1.26
C ILE A 301 43.86 -11.86 0.82
N GLU A 302 43.87 -11.59 -0.48
CA GLU A 302 44.22 -10.27 -1.02
C GLU A 302 43.11 -9.26 -0.75
N ALA A 303 41.87 -9.65 -1.04
CA ALA A 303 40.71 -8.80 -0.81
C ALA A 303 40.44 -8.58 0.70
N LYS A 304 40.78 -9.56 1.55
CA LYS A 304 40.81 -9.39 3.01
C LYS A 304 41.81 -8.32 3.44
N ARG A 305 43.05 -8.37 2.91
CA ARG A 305 44.10 -7.39 3.25
C ARG A 305 43.71 -5.98 2.84
N HIS A 306 43.10 -5.82 1.66
CA HIS A 306 42.54 -4.55 1.21
C HIS A 306 41.51 -4.00 2.22
N ASN A 307 40.49 -4.79 2.57
CA ASN A 307 39.45 -4.36 3.51
C ASN A 307 40.03 -4.04 4.90
N ALA A 308 41.00 -4.82 5.38
CA ALA A 308 41.70 -4.53 6.63
C ALA A 308 42.42 -3.17 6.57
N GLY A 309 43.09 -2.87 5.46
CA GLY A 309 43.73 -1.57 5.24
C GLY A 309 42.73 -0.41 5.24
N VAL A 310 41.57 -0.58 4.61
CA VAL A 310 40.49 0.44 4.64
C VAL A 310 39.99 0.69 6.05
N LEU A 311 39.72 -0.36 6.83
CA LEU A 311 39.27 -0.22 8.23
C LEU A 311 40.32 0.49 9.11
N THR A 312 41.59 0.14 8.94
CA THR A 312 42.70 0.83 9.63
C THR A 312 42.79 2.30 9.20
N GLY A 313 42.64 2.59 7.91
CA GLY A 313 42.64 3.94 7.39
C GLY A 313 41.53 4.81 7.99
N ILE A 314 40.31 4.26 8.12
CA ILE A 314 39.18 4.96 8.74
C ILE A 314 39.49 5.29 10.21
N ARG A 315 39.93 4.31 11.01
CA ARG A 315 40.26 4.54 12.42
C ARG A 315 41.37 5.56 12.59
N ASN A 316 42.48 5.41 11.87
CA ASN A 316 43.60 6.34 11.95
C ASN A 316 43.18 7.78 11.56
N THR A 317 42.26 7.92 10.60
CA THR A 317 41.73 9.22 10.20
C THR A 317 40.87 9.83 11.30
N LEU A 318 40.00 9.03 11.93
CA LEU A 318 39.16 9.48 13.05
C LEU A 318 40.02 9.89 14.26
N ASP A 319 41.01 9.07 14.61
CA ASP A 319 41.96 9.36 15.69
C ASP A 319 42.78 10.64 15.41
N LEU A 320 43.18 10.84 14.15
CA LEU A 320 43.89 12.05 13.70
C LEU A 320 43.01 13.30 13.81
N LEU A 321 41.71 13.18 13.49
CA LEU A 321 40.75 14.27 13.57
C LEU A 321 40.21 14.49 15.01
N GLY A 322 40.52 13.58 15.95
CA GLY A 322 40.01 13.63 17.31
C GLY A 322 38.51 13.35 17.42
N ILE A 323 37.96 12.51 16.52
CA ILE A 323 36.54 12.15 16.47
C ILE A 323 36.40 10.72 17.00
N GLU A 324 35.49 10.50 17.95
CA GLU A 324 35.16 9.19 18.50
C GLU A 324 33.78 8.75 18.01
N ILE A 325 33.70 7.58 17.38
CA ILE A 325 32.44 6.97 16.93
C ILE A 325 32.29 5.59 17.57
N GLU A 326 31.21 5.41 18.33
CA GLU A 326 30.85 4.15 18.98
C GLU A 326 30.73 3.01 17.94
N GLY A 327 31.41 1.89 18.22
CA GLY A 327 31.46 0.73 17.32
C GLY A 327 32.54 0.83 16.22
N VAL A 328 33.26 1.95 16.12
CA VAL A 328 34.34 2.14 15.13
C VAL A 328 35.71 2.29 15.81
N ASN A 329 35.91 3.37 16.57
CA ASN A 329 37.17 3.74 17.22
C ASN A 329 37.03 4.27 18.66
N ALA A 330 35.80 4.46 19.16
CA ALA A 330 35.54 4.83 20.56
C ALA A 330 35.69 3.66 21.53
#